data_AF-A0AAD8EBE3-F1
#
_entry.id   AF-A0AAD8EBE3-F1
#
_cell.length_a   1.000
_cell.length_b   1.000
_cell.length_c   1.000
_cell.angle_alpha   90.00
_cell.angle_beta   90.00
_cell.angle_gamma   90.00
#
_symmetry.space_group_name_H-M   'P 1'
#
loop_
_entity.id
_entity.type
_entity.pdbx_description
1 polymer ?
#
loop_
_entity_poly.entity_id
_entity_poly.type
_entity_poly.pdbx_seq_one_letter_code
_entity_poly.pdbx_strand_id
1 'polypeptide(L)'
;HSIHPKSASIKVVFMTSYLTAVIIMSSYSAAFITHLTLREIELPFRTFEEFLRDKTYHMGMVPNTAQMDYFKESKVDLLNIIYKKKIYPNRHMLPRNNNEGLEKICQEKNYAHVTSTYILIQQIRLIHCSIVLIPQAFFPGSIAITMVKESHYKGIFNK
;
A
#
# COMPACT_ATOMS: atom_id res chain seq x y z
N HIS A 1 -22.16 -49.74 -24.98
CA HIS A 1 -22.36 -49.32 -26.38
C HIS A 1 -21.21 -48.41 -26.80
N SER A 2 -20.24 -48.93 -27.56
CA SER A 2 -19.14 -48.14 -28.12
C SER A 2 -19.59 -47.53 -29.45
N ILE A 3 -20.02 -46.27 -29.40
CA ILE A 3 -20.36 -45.49 -30.60
C ILE A 3 -19.04 -45.05 -31.23
N HIS A 4 -18.45 -45.90 -32.06
CA HIS A 4 -17.33 -45.50 -32.91
C HIS A 4 -17.88 -44.86 -34.20
N PRO A 5 -17.66 -43.56 -34.42
CA PRO A 5 -18.16 -42.90 -35.61
C PRO A 5 -17.44 -43.45 -36.85
N LYS A 6 -18.23 -43.97 -37.81
CA LYS A 6 -17.73 -44.62 -39.02
C LYS A 6 -17.19 -43.63 -40.07
N SER A 7 -17.66 -42.39 -40.07
CA SER A 7 -17.28 -41.34 -41.04
C SER A 7 -16.15 -40.45 -40.49
N ALA A 8 -15.19 -40.11 -41.35
CA ALA A 8 -14.06 -39.22 -41.02
C ALA A 8 -14.54 -37.83 -40.54
N SER A 9 -15.59 -37.29 -41.15
CA SER A 9 -16.17 -35.99 -40.76
C SER A 9 -16.68 -35.99 -39.33
N ILE A 10 -17.29 -37.09 -38.89
CA ILE A 10 -17.81 -37.22 -37.52
C ILE A 10 -16.65 -37.33 -36.52
N LYS A 11 -15.58 -38.06 -36.87
CA LYS A 11 -14.37 -38.15 -36.02
C LYS A 11 -13.74 -36.77 -35.78
N VAL A 12 -13.66 -35.93 -36.82
CA VAL A 12 -13.13 -34.57 -36.69
C VAL A 12 -13.98 -33.74 -35.73
N VAL A 13 -15.32 -33.79 -35.85
CA VAL A 13 -16.22 -33.05 -34.94
C VAL A 13 -16.04 -33.49 -33.49
N PHE A 14 -15.99 -34.80 -33.21
CA PHE A 14 -15.72 -35.31 -31.86
C PHE A 14 -14.34 -34.92 -31.32
N MET A 15 -13.31 -34.93 -32.18
CA MET A 15 -11.97 -34.52 -31.77
C MET A 15 -11.93 -33.03 -31.43
N THR A 16 -12.53 -32.17 -32.25
CA THR A 16 -12.59 -30.73 -32.00
C THR A 16 -13.42 -30.42 -30.76
N SER A 17 -14.56 -31.09 -30.54
CA SER A 17 -15.39 -30.84 -29.36
C SER A 17 -14.67 -31.27 -28.08
N TYR A 18 -14.01 -32.44 -28.09
CA TYR A 18 -13.20 -32.89 -26.96
C TYR A 18 -12.06 -31.91 -26.66
N LEU A 19 -11.35 -31.45 -27.70
CA LEU A 19 -10.26 -30.49 -27.55
C LEU A 19 -10.75 -29.15 -27.00
N THR A 20 -11.88 -28.63 -27.47
CA THR A 20 -12.50 -27.42 -26.90
C THR A 20 -12.94 -27.60 -25.45
N ALA A 21 -13.52 -28.75 -25.10
CA ALA A 21 -13.94 -29.04 -23.73
C ALA A 21 -12.73 -29.08 -22.77
N VAL A 22 -11.63 -29.71 -23.19
CA VAL A 22 -10.38 -29.76 -22.42
C VAL A 22 -9.79 -28.34 -22.24
N ILE A 23 -9.78 -27.52 -23.29
CA ILE A 23 -9.30 -26.13 -23.20
C ILE A 23 -10.15 -25.34 -22.22
N ILE A 24 -11.49 -25.37 -22.35
CA ILE A 24 -12.40 -24.64 -21.45
C ILE A 24 -12.21 -25.09 -20.01
N MET A 25 -12.14 -26.41 -19.76
CA MET A 25 -11.96 -26.94 -18.42
C MET A 25 -10.62 -26.51 -17.81
N SER A 26 -9.55 -26.53 -18.61
CA SER A 26 -8.22 -26.07 -18.20
C SER A 26 -8.21 -24.57 -17.88
N SER A 27 -8.77 -23.73 -18.75
CA SER A 27 -8.86 -22.28 -18.53
C SER A 27 -9.71 -21.93 -17.31
N TYR A 28 -10.85 -22.60 -17.12
CA TYR A 28 -11.70 -22.42 -15.94
C TYR A 28 -10.95 -22.82 -14.66
N SER A 29 -10.24 -23.94 -14.69
CA SER A 29 -9.46 -24.41 -13.53
C SER A 29 -8.35 -23.42 -13.18
N ALA A 30 -7.63 -22.91 -14.19
CA ALA A 30 -6.60 -21.90 -14.00
C ALA A 30 -7.18 -20.59 -13.42
N ALA A 31 -8.29 -20.09 -13.96
CA ALA A 31 -8.96 -18.88 -13.47
C ALA A 31 -9.49 -19.07 -12.03
N PHE A 32 -10.07 -20.23 -11.74
CA PHE A 32 -10.58 -20.57 -10.42
C PHE A 32 -9.45 -20.65 -9.37
N ILE A 33 -8.35 -21.34 -9.70
CA ILE A 33 -7.16 -21.39 -8.85
C ILE A 33 -6.60 -19.98 -8.64
N THR A 34 -6.51 -19.18 -9.71
CA THR A 34 -6.03 -17.79 -9.64
C THR A 34 -6.90 -16.97 -8.69
N HIS A 35 -8.22 -17.08 -8.79
CA HIS A 35 -9.14 -16.35 -7.90
C HIS A 35 -9.03 -16.80 -6.43
N LEU A 36 -8.80 -18.09 -6.17
CA LEU A 36 -8.60 -18.59 -4.81
C LEU A 36 -7.22 -18.25 -4.22
N THR A 37 -6.21 -18.07 -5.07
CA THR A 37 -4.83 -17.81 -4.65
C THR A 37 -4.49 -16.33 -4.57
N LEU A 38 -4.95 -15.52 -5.54
CA LEU A 38 -4.79 -14.08 -5.52
C LEU A 38 -5.77 -13.47 -4.52
N ARG A 39 -5.23 -12.97 -3.41
CA ARG A 39 -5.97 -12.06 -2.53
C ARG A 39 -5.89 -10.67 -3.13
N GLU A 40 -6.96 -10.21 -3.77
CA GLU A 40 -7.07 -8.80 -4.13
C GLU A 40 -7.18 -7.97 -2.86
N ILE A 41 -6.15 -7.16 -2.60
CA ILE A 41 -6.16 -6.23 -1.47
C ILE A 41 -6.97 -5.01 -1.92
N GLU A 42 -8.23 -4.96 -1.51
CA GLU A 42 -9.03 -3.75 -1.65
C GLU A 42 -8.52 -2.70 -0.67
N LEU A 43 -7.83 -1.69 -1.21
CA LEU A 43 -7.38 -0.56 -0.42
C LEU A 43 -8.57 0.34 -0.05
N PRO A 44 -8.66 0.81 1.21
CA PRO A 44 -9.74 1.68 1.65
C PRO A 44 -9.71 3.06 0.98
N PHE A 45 -8.53 3.49 0.53
CA PHE A 45 -8.30 4.73 -0.21
C PHE A 45 -6.97 4.61 -0.97
N ARG A 46 -6.84 5.37 -2.06
CA ARG A 46 -5.63 5.41 -2.90
C ARG A 46 -4.91 6.77 -2.83
N THR A 47 -5.63 7.84 -2.45
CA THR A 47 -5.15 9.23 -2.43
C THR A 47 -5.39 9.90 -1.08
N PHE A 48 -4.73 11.05 -0.84
CA PHE A 48 -4.97 11.88 0.35
C PHE A 48 -6.38 12.49 0.36
N GLU A 49 -6.95 12.79 -0.82
CA GLU A 49 -8.30 13.30 -1.00
C GLU A 49 -9.36 12.26 -0.65
N GLU A 50 -9.16 11.01 -1.05
CA GLU A 50 -10.01 9.89 -0.63
C GLU A 50 -9.92 9.64 0.87
N PHE A 51 -8.70 9.64 1.42
CA PHE A 51 -8.50 9.52 2.87
C PHE A 51 -9.20 10.64 3.65
N LEU A 52 -9.15 11.88 3.16
CA LEU A 52 -9.81 13.00 3.83
C LEU A 52 -11.34 12.86 3.84
N ARG A 53 -11.91 12.28 2.77
CA ARG A 53 -13.35 12.00 2.65
C ARG A 53 -13.77 10.79 3.51
N ASP A 54 -12.92 9.79 3.61
CA ASP A 54 -13.13 8.65 4.48
C ASP A 54 -13.22 9.10 5.94
N LYS A 55 -14.14 8.54 6.73
CA LYS A 55 -14.32 8.85 8.15
C LYS A 55 -13.94 7.70 9.07
N THR A 56 -13.58 6.56 8.49
CA THR A 56 -13.41 5.29 9.21
C THR A 56 -11.96 5.06 9.61
N TYR A 57 -11.01 5.54 8.82
CA TYR A 57 -9.58 5.40 9.05
C TYR A 57 -9.00 6.55 9.87
N HIS A 58 -8.16 6.15 10.83
CA HIS A 58 -7.32 7.05 11.60
C HIS A 58 -5.93 7.11 10.97
N MET A 59 -5.34 8.31 11.00
CA MET A 59 -3.96 8.51 10.53
C MET A 59 -3.04 8.73 11.72
N GLY A 60 -2.08 7.83 11.86
CA GLY A 60 -1.00 7.93 12.79
C GLY A 60 0.23 8.60 12.20
N MET A 61 0.88 9.42 13.02
CA MET A 61 2.15 10.06 12.69
C MET A 61 2.90 10.33 13.97
N VAL A 62 4.22 10.11 13.97
CA VAL A 62 5.04 10.36 15.16
C VAL A 62 5.11 11.88 15.41
N PRO A 63 4.81 12.36 16.63
CA PRO A 63 4.82 13.78 16.95
C PRO A 63 6.24 14.36 16.94
N ASN A 64 6.36 15.69 16.75
CA ASN A 64 7.63 16.42 16.72
C ASN A 64 8.62 15.89 15.67
N THR A 65 8.10 15.54 14.50
CA THR A 65 8.90 15.05 13.37
C THR A 65 8.70 15.94 12.15
N ALA A 66 9.68 15.91 11.23
CA ALA A 66 9.61 16.66 9.98
C ALA A 66 8.35 16.32 9.15
N GLN A 67 7.86 15.08 9.23
CA GLN A 67 6.61 14.66 8.59
C GLN A 67 5.42 15.43 9.16
N MET A 68 5.35 15.59 10.48
CA MET A 68 4.28 16.33 11.15
C MET A 68 4.30 17.81 10.78
N ASP A 69 5.49 18.40 10.82
CA ASP A 69 5.66 19.81 10.46
C ASP A 69 5.32 20.04 8.97
N TYR A 70 5.69 19.09 8.10
CA TYR A 70 5.33 19.17 6.68
C TYR A 70 3.82 19.20 6.47
N PHE A 71 3.05 18.38 7.18
CA PHE A 71 1.58 18.41 7.10
C PHE A 71 0.98 19.68 7.72
N LYS A 72 1.55 20.13 8.85
CA LYS A 72 1.09 21.31 9.58
C LYS A 72 1.35 22.62 8.83
N GLU A 73 2.49 22.74 8.14
CA GLU A 73 2.96 23.97 7.49
C GLU A 73 2.95 23.88 5.96
N SER A 74 2.34 22.84 5.40
CA SER A 74 2.27 22.66 3.95
C SER A 74 1.58 23.84 3.28
N LYS A 75 2.15 24.28 2.14
CA LYS A 75 1.47 25.17 1.19
C LYS A 75 0.34 24.47 0.44
N VAL A 76 0.31 23.14 0.47
CA VAL A 76 -0.77 22.35 -0.12
C VAL A 76 -1.91 22.28 0.89
N ASP A 77 -2.99 23.01 0.63
CA ASP A 77 -4.15 23.12 1.53
C ASP A 77 -4.68 21.76 1.98
N LEU A 78 -4.67 20.76 1.09
CA LEU A 78 -5.11 19.40 1.40
C LEU A 78 -4.39 18.79 2.60
N LEU A 79 -3.06 18.89 2.66
CA LEU A 79 -2.26 18.31 3.74
C LEU A 79 -2.49 19.04 5.07
N ASN A 80 -2.61 20.37 5.00
CA ASN A 80 -2.95 21.19 6.15
C ASN A 80 -4.34 20.86 6.71
N ILE A 81 -5.31 20.64 5.82
CA ILE A 81 -6.67 20.23 6.19
C ILE A 81 -6.65 18.83 6.83
N ILE A 82 -5.88 17.88 6.28
CA ILE A 82 -5.71 16.55 6.87
C ILE A 82 -5.13 16.66 8.28
N TYR A 83 -4.08 17.47 8.47
CA TYR A 83 -3.53 17.71 9.80
C TYR A 83 -4.59 18.22 10.78
N LYS A 84 -5.30 19.30 10.41
CA LYS A 84 -6.30 19.94 11.29
C LYS A 84 -7.50 19.05 11.59
N LYS A 85 -7.97 18.25 10.62
CA LYS A 85 -9.20 17.46 10.75
C LYS A 85 -8.99 16.02 11.21
N LYS A 86 -7.84 15.40 10.90
CA LYS A 86 -7.61 13.96 11.12
C LYS A 86 -6.55 13.67 12.17
N ILE A 87 -5.49 14.48 12.22
CA ILE A 87 -4.34 14.24 13.10
C ILE A 87 -4.49 15.02 14.41
N TYR A 88 -4.69 16.34 14.36
CA TYR A 88 -4.73 17.21 15.53
C TYR A 88 -5.79 16.83 16.57
N PRO A 89 -7.05 16.48 16.20
CA PRO A 89 -8.06 16.07 17.16
C PRO A 89 -7.69 14.77 17.90
N ASN A 90 -6.94 13.89 17.24
CA ASN A 90 -6.54 12.58 17.75
C ASN A 90 -5.09 12.55 18.26
N ARG A 91 -4.51 13.72 18.60
CA ARG A 91 -3.10 13.85 19.00
C ARG A 91 -2.67 12.93 20.14
N HIS A 92 -3.60 12.58 21.02
CA HIS A 92 -3.35 11.71 22.18
C HIS A 92 -3.21 10.23 21.80
N MET A 93 -3.69 9.83 20.61
CA MET A 93 -3.61 8.45 20.10
C MET A 93 -2.39 8.24 19.17
N LEU A 94 -1.65 9.31 18.87
CA LEU A 94 -0.48 9.25 18.01
C LEU A 94 0.60 8.33 18.60
N PRO A 95 1.30 7.56 17.75
CA PRO A 95 2.37 6.68 18.20
C PRO A 95 3.57 7.49 18.71
N ARG A 96 4.26 6.96 19.73
CA ARG A 96 5.45 7.61 20.31
C ARG A 96 6.68 7.51 19.43
N ASN A 97 6.76 6.46 18.62
CA ASN A 97 7.87 6.20 17.70
C ASN A 97 7.40 5.41 16.48
N ASN A 98 8.26 5.26 15.47
CA ASN A 98 7.91 4.57 14.23
C ASN A 98 7.60 3.08 14.44
N ASN A 99 8.26 2.40 15.39
CA ASN A 99 7.98 0.98 15.67
C ASN A 99 6.53 0.82 16.19
N GLU A 100 6.13 1.62 17.18
CA GLU A 100 4.76 1.61 17.70
C GLU A 100 3.75 1.98 16.59
N GLY A 101 4.10 2.95 15.75
CA GLY A 101 3.26 3.35 14.61
C GLY A 101 3.04 2.21 13.62
N LEU A 102 4.08 1.45 13.31
CA LEU A 102 3.98 0.30 12.41
C LEU A 102 3.30 -0.91 13.08
N GLU A 103 3.52 -1.12 14.37
CA GLU A 103 2.85 -2.18 15.14
C GLU A 103 1.33 -1.92 15.23
N LYS A 104 0.93 -0.66 15.39
CA LYS A 104 -0.48 -0.24 15.36
C LYS A 104 -1.19 -0.58 14.05
N ILE A 105 -0.50 -0.57 12.91
CA ILE A 105 -1.09 -1.03 11.63
C ILE A 105 -1.58 -2.48 11.73
N CYS A 106 -0.85 -3.32 12.46
CA CYS A 106 -1.22 -4.72 12.64
C CYS A 106 -2.31 -4.92 13.70
N GLN A 107 -2.35 -4.06 14.72
CA GLN A 107 -3.28 -4.18 15.86
C GLN A 107 -4.64 -3.53 15.58
N GLU A 108 -4.66 -2.43 14.83
CA GLU A 108 -5.85 -1.62 14.58
C GLU A 108 -6.32 -1.79 13.12
N LYS A 109 -7.56 -2.22 12.93
CA LYS A 109 -8.12 -2.52 11.60
C LYS A 109 -8.20 -1.29 10.67
N ASN A 110 -8.49 -0.12 11.24
CA ASN A 110 -8.74 1.12 10.50
C ASN A 110 -7.66 2.17 10.79
N TYR A 111 -6.40 1.77 10.72
CA TYR A 111 -5.26 2.63 11.02
C TYR A 111 -4.29 2.71 9.85
N ALA A 112 -3.94 3.92 9.46
CA ALA A 112 -2.93 4.21 8.46
C ALA A 112 -1.78 4.99 9.10
N HIS A 113 -0.55 4.59 8.87
CA HIS A 113 0.62 5.26 9.43
C HIS A 113 1.41 6.01 8.36
N VAL A 114 1.73 7.28 8.62
CA VAL A 114 2.64 8.05 7.77
C VAL A 114 4.06 7.94 8.31
N THR A 115 4.93 7.32 7.53
CA THR A 115 6.37 7.23 7.80
C THR A 115 7.16 7.35 6.50
N SER A 116 8.49 7.53 6.62
CA SER A 116 9.37 7.53 5.46
C SER A 116 9.63 6.10 4.97
N THR A 117 9.79 5.93 3.66
CA THR A 117 10.12 4.63 3.06
C THR A 117 11.43 4.05 3.62
N TYR A 118 12.40 4.90 3.95
CA TYR A 118 13.65 4.47 4.57
C TYR A 118 13.41 3.77 5.91
N ILE A 119 12.63 4.39 6.80
CA ILE A 119 12.30 3.82 8.10
C ILE A 119 11.50 2.53 7.95
N LEU A 120 10.52 2.52 7.04
CA LEU A 120 9.74 1.32 6.76
C LEU A 120 10.65 0.15 6.34
N ILE A 121 11.57 0.35 5.38
CA ILE A 121 12.48 -0.72 4.92
C ILE A 121 13.36 -1.26 6.05
N GLN A 122 13.82 -0.40 6.96
CA GLN A 122 14.63 -0.82 8.11
C GLN A 122 13.82 -1.64 9.13
N GLN A 123 12.55 -1.27 9.33
CA GLN A 123 11.72 -1.82 10.41
C GLN A 123 10.76 -2.93 9.95
N ILE A 124 10.53 -3.10 8.65
CA ILE A 124 9.58 -4.07 8.10
C ILE A 124 9.92 -5.52 8.50
N ARG A 125 11.21 -5.81 8.74
CA ARG A 125 11.66 -7.13 9.19
C ARG A 125 11.26 -7.46 10.63
N LEU A 126 10.95 -6.44 11.44
CA LEU A 126 10.54 -6.60 12.84
C LEU A 126 9.03 -6.80 12.99
N ILE A 127 8.27 -6.67 11.90
CA ILE A 127 6.81 -6.65 11.92
C ILE A 127 6.28 -7.95 11.33
N HIS A 128 5.28 -8.54 11.99
CA HIS A 128 4.73 -9.86 11.65
C HIS A 128 3.49 -9.82 10.76
N CYS A 129 3.03 -8.64 10.33
CA CYS A 129 1.86 -8.48 9.47
C CYS A 129 2.23 -7.96 8.07
N SER A 130 1.29 -8.10 7.13
CA SER A 130 1.45 -7.58 5.77
C SER A 130 1.10 -6.09 5.74
N ILE A 131 2.07 -5.25 5.36
CA ILE A 131 1.90 -3.81 5.20
C ILE A 131 1.81 -3.49 3.71
N VAL A 132 0.85 -2.65 3.34
CA VAL A 132 0.67 -2.21 1.95
C VAL A 132 0.84 -0.70 1.88
N LEU A 133 1.59 -0.24 0.89
CA LEU A 133 1.78 1.17 0.60
C LEU A 133 0.59 1.74 -0.17
N ILE A 134 0.18 2.95 0.18
CA ILE A 134 -0.89 3.67 -0.54
C ILE A 134 -0.26 4.43 -1.71
N PRO A 135 -0.56 4.07 -2.96
CA PRO A 135 0.27 4.43 -4.12
C PRO A 135 0.30 5.92 -4.44
N GLN A 136 -0.77 6.69 -4.14
CA GLN A 136 -0.87 8.11 -4.48
C GLN A 136 -0.95 9.01 -3.24
N ALA A 137 -0.65 8.46 -2.07
CA ALA A 137 -0.63 9.21 -0.80
C ALA A 137 0.81 9.33 -0.27
N PHE A 138 1.68 9.98 -1.06
CA PHE A 138 3.07 10.24 -0.69
C PHE A 138 3.45 11.72 -0.92
N PHE A 139 4.50 12.17 -0.24
CA PHE A 139 5.07 13.50 -0.41
C PHE A 139 6.60 13.39 -0.48
N PRO A 140 7.28 14.29 -1.21
CA PRO A 140 8.73 14.24 -1.35
C PRO A 140 9.41 14.53 -0.01
N GLY A 141 10.41 13.73 0.33
CA GLY A 141 11.27 13.93 1.48
C GLY A 141 12.73 13.80 1.07
N SER A 142 13.59 14.66 1.64
CA SER A 142 15.04 14.63 1.43
C SER A 142 15.77 14.45 2.75
N ILE A 143 16.82 13.63 2.75
CA ILE A 143 17.73 13.47 3.88
C ILE A 143 18.94 14.37 3.61
N ALA A 144 19.30 15.21 4.59
CA ALA A 144 20.43 16.12 4.49
C ALA A 144 21.23 16.13 5.79
N ILE A 145 22.50 16.52 5.69
CA ILE A 145 23.37 16.74 6.85
C ILE A 145 23.16 18.18 7.32
N THR A 146 22.73 18.34 8.57
CA THR A 146 22.59 19.66 9.18
C THR A 146 23.94 20.11 9.75
N MET A 147 24.23 21.40 9.58
CA MET A 147 25.47 22.01 10.07
C MET A 147 25.15 23.31 10.78
N VAL A 148 26.01 23.69 11.73
CA VAL A 148 25.96 25.03 12.33
C VAL A 148 26.09 26.07 11.22
N LYS A 149 25.30 27.14 11.33
CA LYS A 149 25.37 28.27 10.42
C LYS A 149 26.82 28.76 10.34
N GLU A 150 27.31 29.01 9.13
CA GLU A 150 28.69 29.47 8.87
C GLU A 150 29.80 28.47 9.26
N SER A 151 29.49 27.17 9.35
CA SER A 151 30.51 26.13 9.55
C SER A 151 31.57 26.13 8.44
N HIS A 152 32.86 26.20 8.83
CA HIS A 152 34.01 26.06 7.92
C HIS A 152 34.02 24.74 7.14
N TYR A 153 33.35 23.71 7.66
CA TYR A 153 33.27 22.40 7.01
C TYR A 153 32.26 22.33 5.87
N LYS A 154 31.42 23.36 5.66
CA LYS A 154 30.40 23.35 4.60
C LYS A 154 30.99 23.02 3.22
N GLY A 155 32.15 23.58 2.88
CA GLY A 155 32.80 23.34 1.58
C GLY A 155 33.32 21.92 1.38
N ILE A 156 33.50 21.14 2.45
CA ILE A 156 33.91 19.73 2.37
C ILE A 156 32.71 18.84 2.02
N PHE A 157 31.56 19.11 2.63
CA PHE A 157 30.36 18.29 2.48
C PHE A 157 29.41 18.76 1.36
N ASN A 158 29.60 19.97 0.83
CA ASN A 158 28.83 20.54 -0.28
C ASN A 158 29.69 20.65 -1.54
N LYS A 159 30.32 19.54 -1.94
CA LYS A 159 30.98 19.40 -3.24
C LYS A 159 30.04 18.83 -4.28
#